data_AF-A0A937AR17-F1
#
_entry.id   AF-A0A937AR17-F1
#
_cell.length_a   1.000
_cell.length_b   1.000
_cell.length_c   1.000
_cell.angle_alpha   90.00
_cell.angle_beta   90.00
_cell.angle_gamma   90.00
#
_symmetry.space_group_name_H-M   'P 1'
#
loop_
_entity.id
_entity.type
_entity.pdbx_description
1 polymer ?
#
loop_
_entity_poly.entity_id
_entity_poly.type
_entity_poly.pdbx_seq_one_letter_code
_entity_poly.pdbx_strand_id
1 'polypeptide(L)'
;MSTHELAQRRTHSPRRALLAAGALVLFAGANLSAQQVNISSLPSTITAESYRVKFENNRLSIKDLVSGTDIVKDDHAIALVAGQCDTDMKVEAKPDGVDFVLTVKNDSNNPKTPPSLLVSRFLFGDIEAWNFRHGSRKVNVQFPADFSQRSVIGMLRHDYPADAYSPVLVFGNTTHTVGVSVIYDVVGYDHNVFLDLVAAKPGPSSPGPGYFVNITFNAQIPARTTREFRVPVRVARQSQHWLKTLVPYRDHFRQTFGGVQYRADRRPVLGTSLADEAYLGAANPRGFGNSNARVDQAGYTMTVDNLNNLMRTQGYQRIMIWAVSGLNRTHADLNYPFNFATGIDTVPVMAATADELKRLTSPERGIGYWFGNSATPSKPGWDTGGLFPLDLNNSTLVNAVFGEIDRISQLGADTVGLDAFVVASPGTQYRMLSALHERFPNMRFVTELSCSDMIHTLGPTFHYAVDASGPDYLAHFLVPGHETWALPKASHWGALSINDYVAKVNQLALWGYTFVDGLGLSARSSFRAVDDSAL
;
A
#
# COMPACT_ATOMS: atom_id res chain seq x y z
N MET A 1 -2.06 12.71 21.60
CA MET A 1 -1.19 11.95 20.67
C MET A 1 -2.13 10.98 19.97
N SER A 2 -2.30 11.08 18.65
CA SER A 2 -3.38 10.31 17.98
C SER A 2 -2.98 8.84 17.83
N THR A 3 -3.96 7.92 17.87
CA THR A 3 -3.77 6.50 17.53
C THR A 3 -3.08 6.31 16.18
N HIS A 4 -3.23 7.25 15.24
CA HIS A 4 -2.50 7.27 13.97
C HIS A 4 -0.98 7.48 14.15
N GLU A 5 -0.53 8.36 15.05
CA GLU A 5 0.90 8.51 15.37
C GLU A 5 1.45 7.26 16.07
N LEU A 6 0.64 6.58 16.88
CA LEU A 6 1.00 5.33 17.54
C LEU A 6 1.02 4.14 16.56
N ALA A 7 0.11 4.07 15.60
CA ALA A 7 0.12 3.08 14.53
C ALA A 7 1.30 3.31 13.58
N GLN A 8 1.59 4.56 13.19
CA GLN A 8 2.82 4.89 12.45
C GLN A 8 4.08 4.59 13.27
N ARG A 9 4.09 4.85 14.58
CA ARG A 9 5.22 4.48 15.46
C ARG A 9 5.31 2.98 15.73
N ARG A 10 4.22 2.21 15.65
CA ARG A 10 4.19 0.73 15.77
C ARG A 10 4.57 0.05 14.45
N THR A 11 4.21 0.61 13.28
CA THR A 11 4.76 0.19 11.98
C THR A 11 6.22 0.59 11.82
N HIS A 12 6.68 1.62 12.54
CA HIS A 12 8.11 1.82 12.86
C HIS A 12 8.59 0.79 13.88
N SER A 13 8.63 -0.49 13.50
CA SER A 13 9.27 -1.50 14.34
C SER A 13 10.72 -1.08 14.66
N PRO A 14 11.25 -1.43 15.86
CA PRO A 14 12.66 -1.26 16.20
C PRO A 14 13.63 -1.88 15.16
N ARG A 15 13.12 -2.76 14.26
CA ARG A 15 13.90 -3.28 13.13
C ARG A 15 14.29 -2.18 12.14
N ARG A 16 13.48 -1.14 11.90
CA ARG A 16 13.82 -0.08 10.90
C ARG A 16 15.05 0.75 11.30
N ALA A 17 15.23 1.06 12.59
CA ALA A 17 16.39 1.82 13.07
C ALA A 17 17.69 0.99 13.02
N LEU A 18 17.64 -0.31 13.31
CA LEU A 18 18.79 -1.21 13.13
C LEU A 18 19.09 -1.52 11.65
N LEU A 19 18.07 -1.55 10.78
CA LEU A 19 18.21 -1.89 9.35
C LEU A 19 18.62 -0.69 8.47
N ALA A 20 18.23 0.53 8.81
CA ALA A 20 18.70 1.74 8.11
C ALA A 20 20.22 1.96 8.32
N ALA A 21 20.73 1.62 9.50
CA ALA A 21 22.17 1.60 9.78
C ALA A 21 22.90 0.45 9.03
N GLY A 22 22.26 -0.71 8.86
CA GLY A 22 22.84 -1.85 8.13
C GLY A 22 23.00 -1.65 6.62
N ALA A 23 22.10 -0.90 5.97
CA ALA A 23 22.16 -0.66 4.53
C ALA A 23 23.16 0.45 4.14
N LEU A 24 23.42 1.43 5.01
CA LEU A 24 24.32 2.55 4.73
C LEU A 24 25.80 2.24 5.05
N VAL A 25 26.09 1.29 5.95
CA VAL A 25 27.44 1.00 6.44
C VAL A 25 28.25 0.07 5.49
N LEU A 26 27.67 -0.49 4.44
CA LEU A 26 28.32 -1.58 3.67
C LEU A 26 29.10 -1.20 2.40
N PHE A 27 29.15 0.07 1.95
CA PHE A 27 29.72 0.38 0.63
C PHE A 27 30.91 1.36 0.61
N ALA A 28 31.30 1.91 1.77
CA ALA A 28 32.49 2.74 1.91
C ALA A 28 33.62 1.96 2.58
N GLY A 29 34.28 1.05 1.85
CA GLY A 29 35.59 0.53 2.23
C GLY A 29 35.71 -0.94 2.67
N ALA A 30 34.62 -1.71 2.73
CA ALA A 30 34.73 -3.16 2.85
C ALA A 30 34.96 -3.76 1.46
N ASN A 31 36.03 -4.56 1.30
CA ASN A 31 36.15 -5.53 0.21
C ASN A 31 35.00 -6.54 0.35
N LEU A 32 33.80 -6.17 -0.11
CA LEU A 32 32.70 -7.10 -0.28
C LEU A 32 33.23 -8.19 -1.21
N SER A 33 33.45 -9.39 -0.67
CA SER A 33 33.69 -10.57 -1.50
C SER A 33 32.42 -10.76 -2.31
N ALA A 34 32.40 -10.22 -3.53
CA ALA A 34 31.36 -10.51 -4.49
C ALA A 34 31.27 -12.03 -4.60
N GLN A 35 30.10 -12.59 -4.26
CA GLN A 35 29.87 -14.00 -4.46
C GLN A 35 30.07 -14.28 -5.95
N GLN A 36 30.86 -15.29 -6.30
CA GLN A 36 31.08 -15.64 -7.69
C GLN A 36 29.77 -16.21 -8.24
N VAL A 37 29.03 -15.39 -8.97
CA VAL A 37 27.73 -15.74 -9.53
C VAL A 37 27.96 -16.47 -10.85
N ASN A 38 27.37 -17.64 -11.00
CA ASN A 38 27.21 -18.21 -12.32
C ASN A 38 26.18 -17.36 -13.06
N ILE A 39 26.66 -16.58 -14.02
CA ILE A 39 25.80 -15.77 -14.88
C ILE A 39 25.80 -16.44 -16.24
N SER A 40 24.71 -17.15 -16.53
CA SER A 40 24.50 -17.76 -17.83
C SER A 40 23.80 -16.74 -18.74
N SER A 41 24.48 -16.28 -19.80
CA SER A 41 23.88 -15.39 -20.80
C SER A 41 23.40 -16.18 -22.03
N LEU A 42 22.15 -15.95 -22.44
CA LEU A 42 21.68 -16.22 -23.81
C LEU A 42 21.87 -14.90 -24.62
N PRO A 43 21.82 -14.94 -25.97
CA PRO A 43 22.74 -14.23 -26.86
C PRO A 43 23.11 -12.80 -26.44
N SER A 44 24.41 -12.50 -26.52
CA SER A 44 25.08 -11.33 -25.93
C SER A 44 24.60 -9.96 -26.43
N THR A 45 23.81 -9.89 -27.51
CA THR A 45 23.29 -8.63 -28.05
C THR A 45 21.95 -8.84 -28.76
N ILE A 46 20.96 -8.04 -28.41
CA ILE A 46 19.73 -7.84 -29.20
C ILE A 46 19.73 -6.40 -29.72
N THR A 47 19.46 -6.27 -31.01
CA THR A 47 19.23 -4.98 -31.67
C THR A 47 17.78 -4.96 -32.11
N ALA A 48 16.98 -4.10 -31.48
CA ALA A 48 15.65 -3.74 -31.99
C ALA A 48 15.73 -2.42 -32.74
N GLU A 49 14.61 -1.96 -33.32
CA GLU A 49 14.58 -0.73 -34.11
C GLU A 49 15.06 0.50 -33.33
N SER A 50 14.78 0.56 -32.02
CA SER A 50 15.06 1.75 -31.20
C SER A 50 16.22 1.59 -30.23
N TYR A 51 16.54 0.38 -29.78
CA TYR A 51 17.57 0.16 -28.77
C TYR A 51 18.49 -1.01 -29.13
N ARG A 52 19.76 -0.87 -28.76
CA ARG A 52 20.71 -1.98 -28.69
C ARG A 52 20.96 -2.30 -27.23
N VAL A 53 20.68 -3.54 -26.85
CA VAL A 53 20.92 -4.07 -25.51
C VAL A 53 21.99 -5.13 -25.61
N LYS A 54 23.06 -4.95 -24.84
CA LYS A 54 24.22 -5.83 -24.85
C LYS A 54 24.56 -6.24 -23.42
N PHE A 55 24.82 -7.53 -23.23
CA PHE A 55 25.26 -8.06 -21.96
C PHE A 55 26.48 -8.97 -22.16
N GLU A 56 27.65 -8.50 -21.75
CA GLU A 56 28.93 -9.22 -21.92
C GLU A 56 29.81 -9.01 -20.69
N ASN A 57 30.52 -10.06 -20.26
CA ASN A 57 31.42 -10.00 -19.11
C ASN A 57 30.76 -9.38 -17.86
N ASN A 58 29.50 -9.78 -17.61
CA ASN A 58 28.65 -9.27 -16.53
C ASN A 58 28.33 -7.78 -16.60
N ARG A 59 28.55 -7.12 -17.74
CA ARG A 59 28.28 -5.69 -17.95
C ARG A 59 27.12 -5.52 -18.90
N LEU A 60 26.18 -4.65 -18.51
CA LEU A 60 25.05 -4.26 -19.34
C LEU A 60 25.38 -2.95 -20.06
N SER A 61 25.05 -2.85 -21.35
CA SER A 61 24.87 -1.58 -22.03
C SER A 61 23.53 -1.51 -22.75
N ILE A 62 22.94 -0.32 -22.73
CA ILE A 62 21.71 0.02 -23.43
C ILE A 62 21.96 1.32 -24.17
N LYS A 63 21.85 1.29 -25.50
CA LYS A 63 22.04 2.44 -26.38
C LYS A 63 20.78 2.73 -27.17
N ASP A 64 20.30 3.97 -27.14
CA ASP A 64 19.27 4.43 -28.07
C ASP A 64 19.88 4.64 -29.45
N LEU A 65 19.40 3.87 -30.43
CA LEU A 65 19.94 3.87 -31.79
C LEU A 65 19.50 5.08 -32.61
N VAL A 66 18.42 5.76 -32.21
CA VAL A 66 17.93 6.95 -32.93
C VAL A 66 18.66 8.20 -32.47
N SER A 67 18.84 8.39 -31.16
CA SER A 67 19.61 9.54 -30.64
C SER A 67 21.12 9.28 -30.56
N GLY A 68 21.55 8.02 -30.67
CA GLY A 68 22.95 7.62 -30.46
C GLY A 68 23.42 7.71 -29.01
N THR A 69 22.51 7.96 -28.06
CA THR A 69 22.82 8.19 -26.64
C THR A 69 22.95 6.87 -25.88
N ASP A 70 24.00 6.74 -25.08
CA ASP A 70 24.17 5.63 -24.14
C ASP A 70 23.33 5.91 -22.88
N ILE A 71 22.38 5.03 -22.61
CA ILE A 71 21.49 5.10 -21.43
C ILE A 71 22.13 4.35 -20.27
N VAL A 72 22.69 3.19 -20.58
CA VAL A 72 23.53 2.39 -19.68
C VAL A 72 24.82 2.07 -20.43
N LYS A 73 25.97 2.30 -19.79
CA LYS A 73 27.28 1.95 -20.34
C LYS A 73 27.81 0.69 -19.67
N ASP A 74 28.61 -0.08 -20.40
CA ASP A 74 29.24 -1.33 -19.94
C ASP A 74 30.47 -1.09 -19.03
N ASP A 75 30.46 0.02 -18.29
CA ASP A 75 31.55 0.44 -17.42
C ASP A 75 31.46 -0.15 -16.00
N HIS A 76 30.30 -0.72 -15.63
CA HIS A 76 30.06 -1.40 -14.36
C HIS A 76 29.51 -2.80 -14.60
N ALA A 77 30.01 -3.75 -13.79
CA ALA A 77 29.43 -5.08 -13.73
C ALA A 77 28.13 -5.02 -12.91
N ILE A 78 27.13 -5.78 -13.35
CA ILE A 78 26.00 -6.15 -12.51
C ILE A 78 26.54 -7.03 -11.39
N ALA A 79 26.09 -6.75 -10.17
CA ALA A 79 26.56 -7.46 -8.99
C ALA A 79 25.39 -8.04 -8.21
N LEU A 80 25.56 -9.28 -7.76
CA LEU A 80 24.84 -9.79 -6.62
C LEU A 80 25.65 -9.48 -5.37
N VAL A 81 25.04 -8.79 -4.42
CA VAL A 81 25.74 -8.29 -3.23
C VAL A 81 25.11 -8.90 -2.00
N ALA A 82 25.96 -9.36 -1.06
CA ALA A 82 25.58 -9.77 0.28
C ALA A 82 24.40 -10.78 0.32
N GLY A 83 24.71 -12.07 0.09
CA GLY A 83 23.75 -13.17 0.21
C GLY A 83 24.39 -14.43 0.77
N GLN A 84 23.57 -15.33 1.29
CA GLN A 84 23.99 -16.64 1.79
C GLN A 84 23.46 -17.79 0.92
N CYS A 85 22.47 -17.50 0.08
CA CYS A 85 21.87 -18.45 -0.86
C CYS A 85 22.77 -18.66 -2.09
N ASP A 86 22.67 -19.85 -2.67
CA ASP A 86 23.19 -20.06 -4.01
C ASP A 86 22.26 -19.37 -5.01
N THR A 87 22.80 -18.62 -5.96
CA THR A 87 21.98 -17.83 -6.88
C THR A 87 22.54 -17.91 -8.29
N ASP A 88 21.71 -18.38 -9.21
CA ASP A 88 21.96 -18.31 -10.64
C ASP A 88 21.21 -17.11 -11.21
N MET A 89 21.82 -16.41 -12.16
CA MET A 89 21.19 -15.30 -12.84
C MET A 89 21.29 -15.47 -14.34
N LYS A 90 20.13 -15.48 -14.99
CA LYS A 90 19.99 -15.42 -16.44
C LYS A 90 19.63 -14.00 -16.87
N VAL A 91 20.22 -13.55 -17.97
CA VAL A 91 19.92 -12.25 -18.57
C VAL A 91 19.27 -12.44 -19.93
N GLU A 92 18.09 -11.85 -20.12
CA GLU A 92 17.33 -11.91 -21.37
C GLU A 92 17.16 -10.51 -21.94
N ALA A 93 17.89 -10.18 -22.99
CA ALA A 93 17.68 -8.92 -23.68
C ALA A 93 16.25 -8.86 -24.29
N LYS A 94 15.69 -7.65 -24.37
CA LYS A 94 14.36 -7.34 -24.90
C LYS A 94 14.46 -6.11 -25.83
N PRO A 95 13.48 -5.88 -26.72
CA PRO A 95 13.54 -4.77 -27.67
C PRO A 95 13.71 -3.38 -27.04
N ASP A 96 13.25 -3.21 -25.81
CA ASP A 96 13.20 -1.97 -25.04
C ASP A 96 13.92 -2.10 -23.69
N GLY A 97 14.77 -3.12 -23.51
CA GLY A 97 15.54 -3.28 -22.28
C GLY A 97 15.99 -4.71 -22.01
N VAL A 98 15.88 -5.17 -20.76
CA VAL A 98 16.41 -6.47 -20.32
C VAL A 98 15.57 -7.05 -19.18
N ASP A 99 15.49 -8.38 -19.10
CA ASP A 99 15.01 -9.07 -17.91
C ASP A 99 16.19 -9.76 -17.23
N PHE A 100 16.31 -9.57 -15.91
CA PHE A 100 17.12 -10.44 -15.06
C PHE A 100 16.22 -11.51 -14.47
N VAL A 101 16.58 -12.78 -14.61
CA VAL A 101 15.87 -13.91 -14.01
C VAL A 101 16.79 -14.54 -13.00
N LEU A 102 16.46 -14.41 -11.72
CA LEU A 102 17.25 -14.88 -10.60
C LEU A 102 16.60 -16.14 -10.04
N THR A 103 17.36 -17.23 -10.00
CA THR A 103 16.97 -18.45 -9.29
C THR A 103 17.76 -18.51 -7.99
N VAL A 104 17.08 -18.26 -6.87
CA VAL A 104 17.69 -18.25 -5.54
C VAL A 104 17.39 -19.55 -4.82
N LYS A 105 18.43 -20.30 -4.49
CA LYS A 105 18.36 -21.64 -3.90
C LYS A 105 18.95 -21.66 -2.49
N ASN A 106 18.17 -22.14 -1.53
CA ASN A 106 18.65 -22.46 -0.20
C ASN A 106 18.69 -23.97 0.02
N ASP A 107 19.83 -24.58 -0.32
CA ASP A 107 20.07 -26.01 -0.11
C ASP A 107 20.41 -26.39 1.33
N SER A 108 20.47 -25.43 2.25
CA SER A 108 20.79 -25.73 3.64
C SER A 108 19.55 -26.13 4.45
N ASN A 109 19.77 -26.57 5.68
CA ASN A 109 18.70 -26.87 6.65
C ASN A 109 18.25 -25.66 7.45
N ASN A 110 18.88 -24.49 7.26
CA ASN A 110 18.56 -23.26 7.98
C ASN A 110 18.03 -22.21 6.99
N PRO A 111 17.15 -21.29 7.40
CA PRO A 111 16.82 -20.12 6.61
C PRO A 111 18.07 -19.30 6.27
N LYS A 112 18.11 -18.71 5.07
CA LYS A 112 19.24 -17.92 4.57
C LYS A 112 18.79 -16.63 3.91
N THR A 113 19.59 -15.59 4.00
CA THR A 113 19.33 -14.32 3.30
C THR A 113 19.67 -14.47 1.80
N PRO A 114 18.77 -14.05 0.88
CA PRO A 114 19.09 -13.96 -0.55
C PRO A 114 20.05 -12.78 -0.82
N PRO A 115 20.79 -12.76 -1.94
CA PRO A 115 21.59 -11.60 -2.31
C PRO A 115 20.71 -10.43 -2.79
N SER A 116 21.20 -9.20 -2.66
CA SER A 116 20.66 -8.04 -3.38
C SER A 116 21.17 -8.01 -4.83
N LEU A 117 20.37 -7.47 -5.76
CA LEU A 117 20.76 -7.20 -7.14
C LEU A 117 21.06 -5.71 -7.33
N LEU A 118 22.28 -5.37 -7.75
CA LEU A 118 22.65 -4.03 -8.16
C LEU A 118 22.62 -3.94 -9.69
N VAL A 119 21.58 -3.31 -10.24
CA VAL A 119 21.43 -3.03 -11.67
C VAL A 119 22.41 -1.91 -12.07
N SER A 120 22.98 -2.04 -13.27
CA SER A 120 24.04 -1.19 -13.84
C SER A 120 23.78 0.32 -13.76
N ARG A 121 24.80 1.11 -14.14
CA ARG A 121 24.79 2.57 -14.03
C ARG A 121 24.01 3.23 -15.17
N PHE A 122 22.93 3.93 -14.83
CA PHE A 122 22.15 4.78 -15.73
C PHE A 122 22.79 6.17 -15.83
N LEU A 123 23.12 6.60 -17.05
CA LEU A 123 23.86 7.84 -17.33
C LEU A 123 22.93 9.05 -17.44
N PHE A 124 22.20 9.33 -16.37
CA PHE A 124 21.37 10.53 -16.27
C PHE A 124 22.04 11.58 -15.38
N GLY A 125 21.86 12.86 -15.74
CA GLY A 125 22.22 14.00 -14.88
C GLY A 125 21.14 14.20 -13.83
N ASP A 126 20.51 15.37 -13.81
CA ASP A 126 19.28 15.56 -13.05
C ASP A 126 18.17 14.66 -13.60
N ILE A 127 17.33 14.15 -12.72
CA ILE A 127 16.24 13.24 -13.08
C ILE A 127 14.90 13.72 -12.52
N GLU A 128 13.83 13.29 -13.17
CA GLU A 128 12.51 13.17 -12.59
C GLU A 128 12.30 11.72 -12.15
N ALA A 129 11.75 11.51 -10.97
CA ALA A 129 11.30 10.20 -10.51
C ALA A 129 9.82 10.24 -10.14
N TRP A 130 9.14 9.10 -10.20
CA TRP A 130 7.74 9.01 -9.83
C TRP A 130 7.62 8.36 -8.45
N ASN A 131 6.91 9.02 -7.55
CA ASN A 131 6.57 8.49 -6.24
C ASN A 131 5.15 7.94 -6.30
N PHE A 132 5.03 6.63 -6.05
CA PHE A 132 3.77 5.88 -6.12
C PHE A 132 3.10 5.63 -4.76
N ARG A 133 3.59 6.25 -3.68
CA ARG A 133 3.07 5.95 -2.33
C ARG A 133 1.63 6.39 -2.15
N HIS A 134 1.27 7.53 -2.74
CA HIS A 134 -0.01 8.19 -2.51
C HIS A 134 -0.47 8.94 -3.78
N GLY A 135 -0.56 8.19 -4.90
CA GLY A 135 -0.75 8.72 -6.25
C GLY A 135 0.53 8.64 -7.07
N SER A 136 0.58 9.26 -8.24
CA SER A 136 1.72 9.17 -9.17
C SER A 136 2.48 10.50 -9.33
N ARG A 137 2.91 11.10 -8.21
CA ARG A 137 3.56 12.43 -8.22
C ARG A 137 4.99 12.34 -8.73
N LYS A 138 5.35 13.24 -9.65
CA LYS A 138 6.75 13.46 -10.05
C LYS A 138 7.52 14.21 -8.96
N VAL A 139 8.73 13.76 -8.69
CA VAL A 139 9.71 14.42 -7.84
C VAL A 139 10.96 14.71 -8.64
N ASN A 140 11.45 15.94 -8.58
CA ASN A 140 12.72 16.29 -9.18
C ASN A 140 13.84 15.88 -8.23
N VAL A 141 14.80 15.12 -8.74
CA VAL A 141 16.00 14.74 -8.00
C VAL A 141 17.19 15.38 -8.70
N GLN A 142 17.73 16.41 -8.06
CA GLN A 142 18.97 17.03 -8.50
C GLN A 142 20.14 16.16 -8.11
N PHE A 143 21.09 16.00 -9.02
CA PHE A 143 22.34 15.33 -8.69
C PHE A 143 23.13 16.24 -7.74
N PRO A 144 23.43 15.81 -6.50
CA PRO A 144 24.06 16.70 -5.53
C PRO A 144 25.47 17.09 -5.96
N ALA A 145 25.75 18.39 -5.99
CA ALA A 145 27.06 18.91 -6.42
C ALA A 145 28.20 18.57 -5.45
N ASP A 146 27.87 18.40 -4.16
CA ASP A 146 28.80 18.25 -3.04
C ASP A 146 28.91 16.83 -2.52
N PHE A 147 28.25 15.85 -3.14
CA PHE A 147 28.38 14.46 -2.72
C PHE A 147 29.86 14.12 -2.66
N SER A 148 30.33 13.48 -1.61
CA SER A 148 31.67 12.92 -1.52
C SER A 148 31.64 11.39 -1.71
N GLN A 149 30.47 10.76 -1.52
CA GLN A 149 30.23 9.32 -1.56
C GLN A 149 28.85 8.98 -2.18
N ARG A 150 28.58 7.68 -2.37
CA ARG A 150 27.25 7.18 -2.80
C ARG A 150 26.20 7.57 -1.78
N SER A 151 25.00 7.98 -2.21
CA SER A 151 23.87 8.06 -1.29
C SER A 151 22.58 7.55 -1.90
N VAL A 152 21.76 7.01 -1.01
CA VAL A 152 20.42 6.51 -1.30
C VAL A 152 19.47 7.69 -1.37
N ILE A 153 18.67 7.76 -2.44
CA ILE A 153 17.58 8.73 -2.56
C ILE A 153 16.40 8.18 -1.75
N GLY A 154 16.44 8.39 -0.44
CA GLY A 154 15.52 7.76 0.51
C GLY A 154 14.03 8.04 0.27
N MET A 155 13.69 9.12 -0.43
CA MET A 155 12.30 9.47 -0.76
C MET A 155 11.62 8.49 -1.74
N LEU A 156 12.39 7.62 -2.41
CA LEU A 156 11.90 6.61 -3.35
C LEU A 156 12.00 5.19 -2.80
N ARG A 157 12.50 5.01 -1.58
CA ARG A 157 12.65 3.70 -0.95
C ARG A 157 11.32 3.25 -0.36
N HIS A 158 10.81 2.13 -0.85
CA HIS A 158 9.57 1.52 -0.37
C HIS A 158 9.74 0.01 -0.18
N ASP A 159 9.01 -0.54 0.79
CA ASP A 159 9.07 -1.94 1.20
C ASP A 159 7.83 -2.67 0.71
N TYR A 160 7.82 -3.16 -0.53
CA TYR A 160 6.65 -3.85 -1.07
C TYR A 160 6.63 -5.32 -0.61
N PRO A 161 5.48 -5.92 -0.25
CA PRO A 161 4.12 -5.37 -0.27
C PRO A 161 3.68 -4.65 1.03
N ALA A 162 4.59 -4.46 1.99
CA ALA A 162 4.25 -3.88 3.30
C ALA A 162 3.98 -2.36 3.27
N ASP A 163 4.52 -1.66 2.27
CA ASP A 163 4.35 -0.23 2.00
C ASP A 163 4.15 -0.01 0.49
N ALA A 164 3.36 1.03 0.16
CA ALA A 164 3.24 1.65 -1.17
C ALA A 164 2.82 0.74 -2.33
N TYR A 165 2.45 1.40 -3.43
CA TYR A 165 1.77 0.81 -4.56
C TYR A 165 2.78 0.17 -5.54
N SER A 166 2.94 -1.16 -5.45
CA SER A 166 3.74 -2.03 -6.34
C SER A 166 5.28 -2.02 -6.15
N PRO A 167 6.00 -3.12 -6.48
CA PRO A 167 7.46 -3.22 -6.41
C PRO A 167 8.11 -2.63 -7.67
N VAL A 168 7.83 -1.35 -7.94
CA VAL A 168 8.28 -0.65 -9.15
C VAL A 168 9.04 0.64 -8.83
N LEU A 169 9.94 1.02 -9.73
CA LEU A 169 10.69 2.28 -9.69
C LEU A 169 10.69 2.88 -11.09
N VAL A 170 10.29 4.14 -11.21
CA VAL A 170 10.30 4.87 -12.50
C VAL A 170 11.06 6.18 -12.32
N PHE A 171 12.03 6.42 -13.20
CA PHE A 171 12.83 7.64 -13.22
C PHE A 171 13.37 7.93 -14.61
N GLY A 172 13.72 9.16 -14.90
CA GLY A 172 14.13 9.57 -16.23
C GLY A 172 14.69 10.98 -16.28
N ASN A 173 15.12 11.40 -17.46
CA ASN A 173 15.49 12.78 -17.75
C ASN A 173 14.55 13.34 -18.83
N THR A 174 14.91 14.47 -19.45
CA THR A 174 14.11 15.09 -20.51
C THR A 174 14.00 14.28 -21.81
N THR A 175 14.79 13.21 -21.96
CA THR A 175 14.89 12.41 -23.18
C THR A 175 14.37 10.98 -23.03
N HIS A 176 14.56 10.39 -21.85
CA HIS A 176 14.28 8.98 -21.59
C HIS A 176 13.67 8.78 -20.22
N THR A 177 12.80 7.78 -20.11
CA THR A 177 12.31 7.24 -18.85
C THR A 177 12.69 5.76 -18.75
N VAL A 178 13.07 5.33 -17.55
CA VAL A 178 13.40 3.96 -17.18
C VAL A 178 12.38 3.48 -16.17
N GLY A 179 11.84 2.29 -16.39
CA GLY A 179 11.06 1.54 -15.41
C GLY A 179 11.79 0.29 -14.99
N VAL A 180 11.82 0.04 -13.70
CA VAL A 180 12.29 -1.21 -13.09
C VAL A 180 11.15 -1.79 -12.28
N SER A 181 10.92 -3.09 -12.41
CA SER A 181 9.90 -3.81 -11.63
C SER A 181 10.45 -5.14 -11.13
N VAL A 182 9.83 -5.69 -10.09
CA VAL A 182 10.15 -7.04 -9.58
C VAL A 182 8.90 -7.91 -9.66
N ILE A 183 9.02 -9.06 -10.32
CA ILE A 183 7.97 -10.05 -10.52
C ILE A 183 8.34 -11.31 -9.74
N TYR A 184 7.43 -11.75 -8.87
CA TYR A 184 7.59 -12.93 -8.01
C TYR A 184 6.23 -13.36 -7.43
N ASP A 185 6.16 -14.55 -6.84
CA ASP A 185 4.96 -15.04 -6.14
C ASP A 185 4.80 -14.35 -4.78
N VAL A 186 4.22 -13.14 -4.77
CA VAL A 186 4.13 -12.32 -3.55
C VAL A 186 3.28 -12.94 -2.45
N VAL A 187 2.20 -13.62 -2.79
CA VAL A 187 1.31 -14.25 -1.80
C VAL A 187 1.93 -15.52 -1.22
N GLY A 188 2.56 -16.35 -2.06
CA GLY A 188 3.18 -17.60 -1.63
C GLY A 188 4.53 -17.40 -0.93
N TYR A 189 5.31 -16.41 -1.36
CA TYR A 189 6.62 -16.13 -0.76
C TYR A 189 6.54 -15.32 0.53
N ASP A 190 5.48 -14.52 0.68
CA ASP A 190 5.21 -13.61 1.81
C ASP A 190 6.47 -12.85 2.26
N HIS A 191 7.21 -12.34 1.28
CA HIS A 191 8.42 -11.57 1.51
C HIS A 191 8.30 -10.14 1.04
N ASN A 192 9.15 -9.30 1.59
CA ASN A 192 9.28 -7.94 1.14
C ASN A 192 10.42 -7.80 0.13
N VAL A 193 10.27 -6.88 -0.79
CA VAL A 193 11.29 -6.40 -1.72
C VAL A 193 11.37 -4.89 -1.64
N PHE A 194 12.57 -4.35 -1.73
CA PHE A 194 12.76 -2.91 -1.83
C PHE A 194 13.64 -2.55 -3.02
N LEU A 195 13.27 -1.45 -3.68
CA LEU A 195 14.02 -0.85 -4.76
C LEU A 195 14.53 0.51 -4.28
N ASP A 196 15.85 0.69 -4.37
CA ASP A 196 16.53 1.95 -4.05
C ASP A 196 17.16 2.53 -5.30
N LEU A 197 17.05 3.84 -5.47
CA LEU A 197 17.86 4.59 -6.42
C LEU A 197 19.10 5.14 -5.70
N VAL A 198 20.28 4.74 -6.17
CA VAL A 198 21.56 5.12 -5.57
C VAL A 198 22.31 6.04 -6.53
N ALA A 199 22.46 7.30 -6.14
CA ALA A 199 23.30 8.24 -6.88
C ALA A 199 24.78 7.91 -6.63
N ALA A 200 25.57 7.87 -7.70
CA ALA A 200 26.98 7.55 -7.64
C ALA A 200 27.80 8.53 -8.46
N LYS A 201 28.96 8.90 -7.91
CA LYS A 201 29.91 9.77 -8.57
C LYS A 201 30.48 9.17 -9.86
N PRO A 202 30.96 10.03 -10.77
CA PRO A 202 31.90 9.62 -11.81
C PRO A 202 33.07 8.84 -11.19
N GLY A 203 33.34 7.65 -11.74
CA GLY A 203 34.58 6.93 -11.44
C GLY A 203 35.72 7.44 -12.34
N PRO A 204 36.99 7.16 -12.01
CA PRO A 204 38.13 7.52 -12.86
C PRO A 204 38.00 6.98 -14.28
N SER A 205 37.40 5.80 -14.42
CA SER A 205 37.17 5.11 -15.70
C SER A 205 35.85 5.48 -16.36
N SER A 206 34.99 6.29 -15.72
CA SER A 206 33.74 6.68 -16.32
C SER A 206 33.27 8.08 -15.94
N PRO A 207 33.51 9.06 -16.82
CA PRO A 207 33.10 10.43 -16.58
C PRO A 207 31.57 10.54 -16.55
N GLY A 208 31.05 11.38 -15.66
CA GLY A 208 29.63 11.69 -15.52
C GLY A 208 28.95 11.07 -14.29
N PRO A 209 27.99 11.78 -13.68
CA PRO A 209 27.12 11.21 -12.64
C PRO A 209 26.29 10.05 -13.20
N GLY A 210 25.82 9.18 -12.31
CA GLY A 210 24.85 8.17 -12.70
C GLY A 210 24.10 7.60 -11.52
N TYR A 211 23.07 6.83 -11.84
CA TYR A 211 22.22 6.17 -10.85
C TYR A 211 22.34 4.66 -10.99
N PHE A 212 22.31 3.96 -9.87
CA PHE A 212 22.16 2.52 -9.81
C PHE A 212 20.80 2.20 -9.21
N VAL A 213 20.22 1.08 -9.61
CA VAL A 213 19.03 0.54 -8.93
C VAL A 213 19.48 -0.65 -8.08
N ASN A 214 19.38 -0.50 -6.77
CA ASN A 214 19.63 -1.57 -5.82
C ASN A 214 18.30 -2.23 -5.46
N ILE A 215 18.20 -3.53 -5.71
CA ILE A 215 17.01 -4.33 -5.43
C ILE A 215 17.38 -5.31 -4.34
N THR A 216 16.66 -5.28 -3.23
CA THR A 216 16.91 -6.20 -2.12
C THR A 216 15.67 -6.99 -1.80
N PHE A 217 15.85 -8.30 -1.71
CA PHE A 217 14.81 -9.24 -1.30
C PHE A 217 14.88 -9.39 0.22
N ASN A 218 14.13 -8.56 0.94
CA ASN A 218 14.16 -8.42 2.39
C ASN A 218 13.42 -9.57 3.09
N ALA A 219 13.98 -10.78 3.02
CA ALA A 219 13.45 -11.96 3.70
C ALA A 219 14.53 -13.02 3.93
N GLN A 220 14.13 -14.07 4.65
CA GLN A 220 14.86 -15.32 4.71
C GLN A 220 14.22 -16.31 3.73
N ILE A 221 15.03 -16.92 2.87
CA ILE A 221 14.62 -18.03 2.02
C ILE A 221 14.57 -19.28 2.92
N PRO A 222 13.41 -19.96 3.06
CA PRO A 222 13.31 -21.14 3.91
C PRO A 222 14.28 -22.24 3.49
N ALA A 223 14.64 -23.09 4.45
CA ALA A 223 15.48 -24.26 4.20
C ALA A 223 14.89 -25.15 3.10
N ARG A 224 15.76 -25.68 2.23
CA ARG A 224 15.38 -26.59 1.13
C ARG A 224 14.34 -26.03 0.16
N THR A 225 14.34 -24.70 -0.04
CA THR A 225 13.45 -24.06 -1.02
C THR A 225 14.23 -23.32 -2.11
N THR A 226 13.55 -23.16 -3.24
CA THR A 226 14.00 -22.34 -4.37
C THR A 226 12.94 -21.29 -4.64
N ARG A 227 13.38 -20.07 -4.93
CA ARG A 227 12.51 -18.96 -5.35
C ARG A 227 13.03 -18.36 -6.65
N GLU A 228 12.11 -17.95 -7.51
CA GLU A 228 12.44 -17.25 -8.75
C GLU A 228 12.00 -15.79 -8.65
N PHE A 229 12.85 -14.89 -9.13
CA PHE A 229 12.55 -13.48 -9.29
C PHE A 229 12.84 -13.05 -10.72
N ARG A 230 11.93 -12.31 -11.33
CA ARG A 230 12.18 -11.64 -12.60
C ARG A 230 12.22 -10.13 -12.38
N VAL A 231 13.25 -9.48 -12.91
CA VAL A 231 13.44 -8.02 -12.83
C VAL A 231 13.47 -7.45 -14.24
N PRO A 232 12.31 -7.03 -14.78
CA PRO A 232 12.26 -6.26 -16.01
C PRO A 232 12.82 -4.85 -15.80
N VAL A 233 13.78 -4.48 -16.64
CA VAL A 233 14.25 -3.11 -16.84
C VAL A 233 13.85 -2.68 -18.24
N ARG A 234 13.12 -1.57 -18.36
CA ARG A 234 12.59 -1.07 -19.63
C ARG A 234 12.89 0.41 -19.79
N VAL A 235 13.12 0.80 -21.03
CA VAL A 235 13.42 2.15 -21.44
C VAL A 235 12.36 2.63 -22.41
N ALA A 236 11.89 3.85 -22.21
CA ALA A 236 11.03 4.56 -23.13
C ALA A 236 11.63 5.94 -23.44
N ARG A 237 11.43 6.45 -24.65
CA ARG A 237 11.71 7.87 -24.95
C ARG A 237 10.65 8.75 -24.29
N GLN A 238 10.95 10.02 -24.05
CA GLN A 238 10.00 10.96 -23.42
C GLN A 238 8.72 11.18 -24.25
N SER A 239 8.77 10.99 -25.57
CA SER A 239 7.58 11.01 -26.43
C SER A 239 6.64 9.82 -26.20
N GLN A 240 7.10 8.80 -25.49
CA GLN A 240 6.31 7.66 -25.06
C GLN A 240 5.93 7.84 -23.59
N HIS A 241 4.70 7.43 -23.23
CA HIS A 241 4.27 7.50 -21.84
C HIS A 241 5.08 6.53 -20.96
N TRP A 242 5.54 6.99 -19.79
CA TRP A 242 6.39 6.22 -18.86
C TRP A 242 5.78 4.87 -18.45
N LEU A 243 4.46 4.76 -18.37
CA LEU A 243 3.75 3.50 -18.08
C LEU A 243 4.12 2.36 -19.03
N LYS A 244 4.58 2.65 -20.26
CA LYS A 244 5.06 1.61 -21.17
C LYS A 244 6.20 0.79 -20.59
N THR A 245 7.03 1.40 -19.75
CA THR A 245 8.14 0.72 -19.07
C THR A 245 7.68 -0.31 -18.04
N LEU A 246 6.42 -0.24 -17.59
CA LEU A 246 5.85 -1.12 -16.57
C LEU A 246 4.89 -2.19 -17.14
N VAL A 247 4.78 -2.30 -18.47
CA VAL A 247 3.94 -3.31 -19.14
C VAL A 247 4.23 -4.74 -18.65
N PRO A 248 5.50 -5.20 -18.50
CA PRO A 248 5.77 -6.54 -17.99
C PRO A 248 5.15 -6.80 -16.61
N TYR A 249 5.21 -5.83 -15.70
CA TYR A 249 4.63 -5.96 -14.37
C TYR A 249 3.11 -5.95 -14.42
N ARG A 250 2.49 -5.07 -15.22
CA ARG A 250 1.03 -5.06 -15.42
C ARG A 250 0.52 -6.40 -15.93
N ASP A 251 1.19 -6.96 -16.94
CA ASP A 251 0.74 -8.21 -17.56
C ASP A 251 0.84 -9.37 -16.59
N HIS A 252 1.96 -9.47 -15.85
CA HIS A 252 2.10 -10.42 -14.75
C HIS A 252 1.02 -10.22 -13.67
N PHE A 253 0.86 -8.98 -13.18
CA PHE A 253 -0.10 -8.65 -12.13
C PHE A 253 -1.52 -9.09 -12.52
N ARG A 254 -1.97 -8.71 -13.72
CA ARG A 254 -3.32 -9.05 -14.20
C ARG A 254 -3.49 -10.54 -14.46
N GLN A 255 -2.43 -11.22 -14.89
CA GLN A 255 -2.46 -12.68 -15.03
C GLN A 255 -2.57 -13.38 -13.66
N THR A 256 -1.90 -12.85 -12.64
CA THR A 256 -1.85 -13.46 -11.30
C THR A 256 -3.08 -13.14 -10.46
N PHE A 257 -3.51 -11.88 -10.42
CA PHE A 257 -4.55 -11.39 -9.51
C PHE A 257 -5.87 -11.05 -10.20
N GLY A 258 -5.88 -10.93 -11.53
CA GLY A 258 -7.05 -10.51 -12.28
C GLY A 258 -7.33 -9.01 -12.17
N GLY A 259 -8.60 -8.65 -12.38
CA GLY A 259 -9.11 -7.29 -12.18
C GLY A 259 -9.77 -7.13 -10.81
N VAL A 260 -10.51 -6.03 -10.66
CA VAL A 260 -11.33 -5.79 -9.48
C VAL A 260 -12.41 -6.86 -9.33
N GLN A 261 -12.54 -7.42 -8.13
CA GLN A 261 -13.50 -8.48 -7.76
C GLN A 261 -14.69 -7.96 -6.94
N TYR A 262 -14.76 -6.64 -6.72
CA TYR A 262 -15.88 -5.95 -6.09
C TYR A 262 -16.50 -4.93 -7.04
N ARG A 263 -17.70 -4.43 -6.72
CA ARG A 263 -18.31 -3.33 -7.46
C ARG A 263 -17.89 -2.00 -6.84
N ALA A 264 -17.16 -1.17 -7.57
CA ALA A 264 -16.86 0.19 -7.12
C ALA A 264 -18.15 1.01 -6.93
N ASP A 265 -18.16 1.87 -5.90
CA ASP A 265 -19.23 2.84 -5.64
C ASP A 265 -18.56 4.16 -5.27
N ARG A 266 -18.57 5.11 -6.20
CA ARG A 266 -17.87 6.39 -6.02
C ARG A 266 -18.73 7.45 -5.34
N ARG A 267 -19.94 7.10 -4.89
CA ARG A 267 -20.78 8.04 -4.14
C ARG A 267 -20.08 8.42 -2.83
N PRO A 268 -20.15 9.70 -2.41
CA PRO A 268 -19.61 10.15 -1.13
C PRO A 268 -20.13 9.34 0.06
N VAL A 269 -19.27 9.15 1.06
CA VAL A 269 -19.56 8.41 2.29
C VAL A 269 -19.63 9.39 3.45
N LEU A 270 -20.75 9.42 4.18
CA LEU A 270 -20.84 10.12 5.46
C LEU A 270 -20.04 9.33 6.51
N GLY A 271 -19.03 9.94 7.12
CA GLY A 271 -18.29 9.31 8.21
C GLY A 271 -18.73 9.81 9.58
N THR A 272 -18.96 8.90 10.53
CA THR A 272 -19.32 9.28 11.90
C THR A 272 -18.75 8.31 12.93
N SER A 273 -18.35 8.81 14.09
CA SER A 273 -17.98 7.97 15.24
C SER A 273 -19.03 8.10 16.32
N LEU A 274 -19.48 6.97 16.89
CA LEU A 274 -20.43 7.00 18.00
C LEU A 274 -19.76 7.29 19.34
N ALA A 275 -18.46 6.97 19.45
CA ALA A 275 -17.65 7.19 20.63
C ALA A 275 -16.34 7.94 20.32
N ASP A 276 -15.85 8.67 21.32
CA ASP A 276 -14.60 9.42 21.24
C ASP A 276 -13.90 9.41 22.60
N GLU A 277 -12.56 9.46 22.58
CA GLU A 277 -11.73 9.42 23.79
C GLU A 277 -12.03 10.58 24.74
N ALA A 278 -12.45 11.73 24.20
CA ALA A 278 -12.81 12.92 24.97
C ALA A 278 -13.99 12.68 25.94
N TYR A 279 -14.80 11.65 25.68
CA TYR A 279 -15.96 11.30 26.51
C TYR A 279 -15.72 10.10 27.44
N LEU A 280 -14.53 9.49 27.42
CA LEU A 280 -14.21 8.36 28.29
C LEU A 280 -14.18 8.79 29.75
N GLY A 281 -14.86 8.04 30.61
CA GLY A 281 -14.87 8.29 32.03
C GLY A 281 -15.52 7.17 32.84
N ALA A 282 -15.52 7.30 34.17
CA ALA A 282 -16.11 6.28 35.04
C ALA A 282 -17.61 6.07 34.77
N ALA A 283 -18.34 7.17 34.51
CA ALA A 283 -19.75 7.13 34.15
C ALA A 283 -20.00 6.83 32.67
N ASN A 284 -18.97 6.89 31.81
CA ASN A 284 -19.03 6.66 30.37
C ASN A 284 -17.86 5.77 29.91
N PRO A 285 -17.86 4.48 30.31
CA PRO A 285 -16.72 3.60 30.08
C PRO A 285 -16.51 3.26 28.60
N ARG A 286 -17.51 3.52 27.74
CA ARG A 286 -17.46 3.29 26.29
C ARG A 286 -17.22 4.56 25.47
N GLY A 287 -17.22 5.73 26.10
CA GLY A 287 -16.88 7.00 25.45
C GLY A 287 -17.95 7.53 24.48
N PHE A 288 -19.23 7.17 24.63
CA PHE A 288 -20.28 7.67 23.74
C PHE A 288 -20.50 9.18 23.89
N GLY A 289 -20.47 9.92 22.78
CA GLY A 289 -20.40 11.40 22.82
C GLY A 289 -21.72 12.14 23.01
N ASN A 290 -22.85 11.53 22.67
CA ASN A 290 -24.15 12.19 22.85
C ASN A 290 -24.68 11.92 24.26
N SER A 291 -24.45 12.84 25.21
CA SER A 291 -24.85 12.68 26.61
C SER A 291 -26.35 12.39 26.80
N ASN A 292 -27.21 12.90 25.93
CA ASN A 292 -28.67 12.68 25.97
C ASN A 292 -29.13 11.44 25.18
N ALA A 293 -28.27 10.86 24.35
CA ALA A 293 -28.56 9.68 23.52
C ALA A 293 -27.43 8.65 23.60
N ARG A 294 -26.87 8.48 24.80
CA ARG A 294 -25.79 7.52 25.02
C ARG A 294 -26.29 6.12 24.73
N VAL A 295 -25.65 5.45 23.78
CA VAL A 295 -26.09 4.14 23.29
C VAL A 295 -26.08 3.10 24.41
N ASP A 296 -25.10 3.18 25.32
CA ASP A 296 -25.01 2.29 26.49
C ASP A 296 -26.05 2.53 27.59
N GLN A 297 -26.87 3.59 27.46
CA GLN A 297 -27.94 3.92 28.41
C GLN A 297 -29.32 3.88 27.76
N ALA A 298 -29.45 4.40 26.54
CA ALA A 298 -30.71 4.60 25.83
C ALA A 298 -30.86 3.70 24.59
N GLY A 299 -29.85 2.93 24.22
CA GLY A 299 -29.85 2.10 23.02
C GLY A 299 -29.63 2.88 21.71
N TYR A 300 -29.87 2.23 20.58
CA TYR A 300 -29.55 2.79 19.26
C TYR A 300 -30.64 3.64 18.61
N THR A 301 -31.89 3.62 19.09
CA THR A 301 -33.04 4.24 18.40
C THR A 301 -32.82 5.71 18.04
N MET A 302 -32.50 6.56 19.03
CA MET A 302 -32.26 8.00 18.79
C MET A 302 -31.04 8.24 17.90
N THR A 303 -29.97 7.46 18.07
CA THR A 303 -28.78 7.56 17.24
C THR A 303 -29.12 7.29 15.78
N VAL A 304 -29.88 6.22 15.52
CA VAL A 304 -30.33 5.86 14.17
C VAL A 304 -31.25 6.94 13.58
N ASP A 305 -32.19 7.50 14.35
CA ASP A 305 -33.05 8.59 13.87
C ASP A 305 -32.23 9.83 13.47
N ASN A 306 -31.24 10.18 14.28
CA ASN A 306 -30.34 11.30 14.00
C ASN A 306 -29.51 11.05 12.73
N LEU A 307 -28.94 9.86 12.57
CA LEU A 307 -28.16 9.49 11.39
C LEU A 307 -29.02 9.45 10.13
N ASN A 308 -30.23 8.88 10.20
CA ASN A 308 -31.18 8.90 9.08
C ASN A 308 -31.56 10.32 8.66
N ASN A 309 -31.82 11.20 9.63
CA ASN A 309 -32.11 12.60 9.34
C ASN A 309 -30.91 13.31 8.71
N LEU A 310 -29.70 13.04 9.20
CA LEU A 310 -28.47 13.62 8.67
C LEU A 310 -28.24 13.19 7.22
N MET A 311 -28.29 11.88 6.94
CA MET A 311 -28.15 11.34 5.58
C MET A 311 -29.17 11.96 4.62
N ARG A 312 -30.45 12.03 5.02
CA ARG A 312 -31.53 12.61 4.21
C ARG A 312 -31.33 14.10 3.95
N THR A 313 -31.00 14.88 4.98
CA THR A 313 -30.89 16.34 4.87
C THR A 313 -29.63 16.78 4.14
N GLN A 314 -28.58 15.95 4.14
CA GLN A 314 -27.32 16.21 3.43
C GLN A 314 -27.20 15.47 2.10
N GLY A 315 -28.14 14.59 1.76
CA GLY A 315 -28.15 13.84 0.49
C GLY A 315 -27.14 12.69 0.43
N TYR A 316 -26.63 12.22 1.56
CA TYR A 316 -25.74 11.05 1.59
C TYR A 316 -26.53 9.75 1.41
N GLN A 317 -26.00 8.88 0.56
CA GLN A 317 -26.54 7.55 0.33
C GLN A 317 -25.68 6.46 0.98
N ARG A 318 -24.53 6.81 1.56
CA ARG A 318 -23.63 5.87 2.20
C ARG A 318 -23.18 6.44 3.53
N ILE A 319 -23.08 5.59 4.54
CA ILE A 319 -22.55 5.94 5.85
C ILE A 319 -21.53 4.90 6.29
N MET A 320 -20.46 5.36 6.94
CA MET A 320 -19.50 4.51 7.64
C MET A 320 -19.49 4.91 9.11
N ILE A 321 -19.70 3.94 10.01
CA ILE A 321 -19.82 4.16 11.45
C ILE A 321 -18.60 3.58 12.17
N TRP A 322 -17.84 4.44 12.84
CA TRP A 322 -16.75 4.08 13.72
C TRP A 322 -17.23 3.86 15.16
N ALA A 323 -16.52 3.00 15.89
CA ALA A 323 -16.71 2.75 17.32
C ALA A 323 -18.16 2.44 17.71
N VAL A 324 -18.83 1.58 16.92
CA VAL A 324 -20.27 1.26 17.10
C VAL A 324 -20.58 0.67 18.48
N SER A 325 -19.64 -0.07 19.08
CA SER A 325 -19.74 -0.63 20.44
C SER A 325 -18.95 0.16 21.50
N GLY A 326 -18.38 1.30 21.12
CA GLY A 326 -17.58 2.15 21.98
C GLY A 326 -16.07 1.93 21.89
N LEU A 327 -15.36 2.51 22.87
CA LEU A 327 -13.91 2.48 23.01
C LEU A 327 -13.47 1.72 24.28
N ASN A 328 -12.19 1.35 24.34
CA ASN A 328 -11.55 0.81 25.53
C ASN A 328 -11.20 1.97 26.49
N ARG A 329 -11.44 1.77 27.79
CA ARG A 329 -11.10 2.76 28.81
C ARG A 329 -9.76 2.45 29.45
N THR A 330 -9.53 1.20 29.81
CA THR A 330 -8.31 0.75 30.48
C THR A 330 -7.16 0.61 29.48
N HIS A 331 -7.45 0.03 28.31
CA HIS A 331 -6.48 -0.17 27.23
C HIS A 331 -6.75 0.78 26.06
N ALA A 332 -6.75 2.09 26.32
CA ALA A 332 -7.02 3.11 25.31
C ALA A 332 -6.01 3.09 24.14
N ASP A 333 -4.80 2.53 24.34
CA ASP A 333 -3.82 2.31 23.28
C ASP A 333 -4.25 1.24 22.25
N LEU A 334 -5.33 0.52 22.56
CA LEU A 334 -6.00 -0.47 21.72
C LEU A 334 -7.41 -0.01 21.31
N ASN A 335 -7.65 1.30 21.27
CA ASN A 335 -8.92 1.86 20.83
C ASN A 335 -9.23 1.52 19.37
N TYR A 336 -10.53 1.55 19.05
CA TYR A 336 -11.16 0.77 18.00
C TYR A 336 -11.01 -0.74 18.28
N PRO A 337 -11.75 -1.26 19.29
CA PRO A 337 -11.55 -2.63 19.76
C PRO A 337 -11.86 -3.66 18.68
N PHE A 338 -11.18 -4.80 18.71
CA PHE A 338 -11.46 -5.93 17.82
C PHE A 338 -12.90 -6.45 17.96
N ASN A 339 -13.43 -6.51 19.19
CA ASN A 339 -14.81 -6.90 19.46
C ASN A 339 -15.81 -5.79 19.07
N PHE A 340 -15.66 -5.17 17.91
CA PHE A 340 -16.42 -3.99 17.51
C PHE A 340 -17.91 -4.29 17.32
N ALA A 341 -18.26 -5.50 16.86
CA ALA A 341 -19.64 -5.92 16.64
C ALA A 341 -20.15 -6.76 17.83
N THR A 342 -19.42 -7.78 18.27
CA THR A 342 -19.84 -8.62 19.41
C THR A 342 -19.82 -7.84 20.73
N GLY A 343 -19.05 -6.76 20.82
CA GLY A 343 -19.05 -5.84 21.95
C GLY A 343 -20.41 -5.16 22.18
N ILE A 344 -21.26 -5.06 21.16
CA ILE A 344 -22.64 -4.57 21.27
C ILE A 344 -23.43 -5.44 22.26
N ASP A 345 -23.21 -6.75 22.21
CA ASP A 345 -23.98 -7.73 22.98
C ASP A 345 -23.57 -7.76 24.47
N THR A 346 -22.46 -7.12 24.82
CA THR A 346 -21.96 -7.05 26.21
C THR A 346 -22.68 -5.99 27.06
N VAL A 347 -23.51 -5.14 26.45
CA VAL A 347 -24.29 -4.10 27.13
C VAL A 347 -25.79 -4.36 26.87
N PRO A 348 -26.61 -4.68 27.90
CA PRO A 348 -27.98 -5.16 27.69
C PRO A 348 -28.86 -4.25 26.83
N VAL A 349 -28.83 -2.94 27.04
CA VAL A 349 -29.66 -2.00 26.26
C VAL A 349 -29.19 -1.87 24.81
N MET A 350 -27.88 -1.96 24.55
CA MET A 350 -27.32 -1.96 23.20
C MET A 350 -27.74 -3.22 22.46
N ALA A 351 -27.59 -4.39 23.10
CA ALA A 351 -28.02 -5.68 22.55
C ALA A 351 -29.51 -5.69 22.22
N ALA A 352 -30.36 -5.22 23.15
CA ALA A 352 -31.80 -5.18 23.00
C ALA A 352 -32.30 -4.24 21.90
N THR A 353 -31.47 -3.27 21.48
CA THR A 353 -31.82 -2.28 20.45
C THR A 353 -30.93 -2.36 19.22
N ALA A 354 -30.07 -3.38 19.10
CA ALA A 354 -29.10 -3.49 18.01
C ALA A 354 -29.77 -3.51 16.63
N ASP A 355 -30.93 -4.16 16.52
CA ASP A 355 -31.70 -4.26 15.28
C ASP A 355 -32.18 -2.90 14.73
N GLU A 356 -32.20 -1.84 15.54
CA GLU A 356 -32.47 -0.48 15.07
C GLU A 356 -31.49 -0.04 13.98
N LEU A 357 -30.24 -0.52 14.05
CA LEU A 357 -29.21 -0.21 13.06
C LEU A 357 -29.62 -0.62 11.63
N LYS A 358 -30.46 -1.67 11.48
CA LYS A 358 -30.98 -2.10 10.18
C LYS A 358 -31.80 -1.02 9.49
N ARG A 359 -32.42 -0.08 10.23
CA ARG A 359 -33.20 1.02 9.65
C ARG A 359 -32.37 2.05 8.88
N LEU A 360 -31.03 1.96 8.93
CA LEU A 360 -30.14 2.75 8.08
C LEU A 360 -29.96 2.13 6.69
N THR A 361 -30.33 0.86 6.51
CA THR A 361 -30.17 0.11 5.27
C THR A 361 -31.38 0.30 4.36
N SER A 362 -31.16 0.51 3.07
CA SER A 362 -32.19 0.40 2.04
C SER A 362 -31.57 -0.02 0.70
N PRO A 363 -32.34 -0.40 -0.34
CA PRO A 363 -31.77 -0.71 -1.66
C PRO A 363 -30.94 0.43 -2.28
N GLU A 364 -31.19 1.67 -1.86
CA GLU A 364 -30.49 2.86 -2.34
C GLU A 364 -29.41 3.35 -1.36
N ARG A 365 -29.42 2.86 -0.11
CA ARG A 365 -28.54 3.31 0.97
C ARG A 365 -27.66 2.20 1.50
N GLY A 366 -26.36 2.45 1.47
CA GLY A 366 -25.37 1.55 2.06
C GLY A 366 -24.97 1.96 3.46
N ILE A 367 -24.75 0.96 4.30
CA ILE A 367 -24.22 1.13 5.65
C ILE A 367 -22.99 0.28 5.84
N GLY A 368 -21.94 0.93 6.34
CA GLY A 368 -20.75 0.27 6.79
C GLY A 368 -20.37 0.56 8.22
N TYR A 369 -19.53 -0.33 8.74
CA TYR A 369 -18.97 -0.23 10.07
C TYR A 369 -17.46 -0.43 10.03
N TRP A 370 -16.76 0.30 10.87
CA TRP A 370 -15.30 0.23 10.94
C TRP A 370 -14.86 -0.80 11.98
N PHE A 371 -14.29 -1.89 11.50
CA PHE A 371 -13.73 -2.98 12.28
C PHE A 371 -12.33 -2.62 12.76
N GLY A 372 -12.26 -2.15 14.00
CA GLY A 372 -11.03 -1.83 14.71
C GLY A 372 -10.08 -3.02 14.87
N ASN A 373 -8.76 -2.79 14.72
CA ASN A 373 -7.73 -3.83 14.89
C ASN A 373 -7.99 -5.13 14.10
N SER A 374 -8.56 -5.03 12.91
CA SER A 374 -9.07 -6.17 12.11
C SER A 374 -8.03 -7.24 11.76
N ALA A 375 -6.74 -6.87 11.70
CA ALA A 375 -5.61 -7.77 11.43
C ALA A 375 -4.95 -8.32 12.71
N THR A 376 -5.45 -7.96 13.89
CA THR A 376 -4.87 -8.36 15.17
C THR A 376 -5.95 -8.70 16.19
N PRO A 377 -6.49 -9.92 16.18
CA PRO A 377 -7.53 -10.33 17.12
C PRO A 377 -7.13 -10.16 18.58
N SER A 378 -8.09 -9.81 19.44
CA SER A 378 -7.90 -9.76 20.89
C SER A 378 -8.39 -11.04 21.58
N LYS A 379 -8.11 -11.15 22.89
CA LYS A 379 -8.77 -12.16 23.72
C LYS A 379 -10.28 -11.93 23.75
N PRO A 380 -11.09 -12.97 23.96
CA PRO A 380 -12.53 -12.81 24.20
C PRO A 380 -12.80 -11.89 25.39
N GLY A 381 -13.73 -10.97 25.24
CA GLY A 381 -14.14 -10.02 26.27
C GLY A 381 -13.92 -8.57 25.86
N TRP A 382 -14.45 -7.65 26.67
CA TRP A 382 -14.28 -6.23 26.44
C TRP A 382 -13.11 -5.68 27.26
N ASP A 383 -12.29 -4.82 26.65
CA ASP A 383 -11.20 -4.10 27.34
C ASP A 383 -10.25 -5.03 28.12
N THR A 384 -9.99 -6.23 27.59
CA THR A 384 -9.15 -7.26 28.24
C THR A 384 -7.65 -7.06 27.98
N GLY A 385 -7.29 -6.15 27.07
CA GLY A 385 -5.94 -5.97 26.57
C GLY A 385 -5.47 -7.13 25.69
N GLY A 386 -4.28 -6.95 25.10
CA GLY A 386 -3.60 -7.96 24.30
C GLY A 386 -4.15 -8.09 22.87
N LEU A 387 -3.25 -8.02 21.91
CA LEU A 387 -3.51 -8.28 20.50
C LEU A 387 -2.60 -9.42 20.03
N PHE A 388 -3.13 -10.29 19.18
CA PHE A 388 -2.39 -11.39 18.57
C PHE A 388 -2.26 -11.12 17.08
N PRO A 389 -1.10 -11.41 16.45
CA PRO A 389 -1.02 -11.42 14.99
C PRO A 389 -2.08 -12.38 14.42
N LEU A 390 -2.79 -11.97 13.38
CA LEU A 390 -3.69 -12.86 12.66
C LEU A 390 -2.92 -14.05 12.10
N ASP A 391 -3.28 -15.26 12.54
CA ASP A 391 -2.77 -16.53 12.03
C ASP A 391 -3.91 -17.31 11.40
N LEU A 392 -3.85 -17.48 10.08
CA LEU A 392 -4.89 -18.18 9.32
C LEU A 392 -4.93 -19.69 9.58
N ASN A 393 -3.89 -20.25 10.22
CA ASN A 393 -3.89 -21.65 10.66
C ASN A 393 -4.55 -21.81 12.03
N ASN A 394 -4.78 -20.71 12.75
CA ASN A 394 -5.46 -20.73 14.03
C ASN A 394 -6.96 -20.52 13.83
N SER A 395 -7.70 -21.64 13.74
CA SER A 395 -9.16 -21.63 13.54
C SER A 395 -9.92 -20.82 14.59
N THR A 396 -9.43 -20.70 15.82
CA THR A 396 -10.07 -19.87 16.86
C THR A 396 -9.99 -18.39 16.51
N LEU A 397 -8.83 -17.90 16.05
CA LEU A 397 -8.68 -16.50 15.63
C LEU A 397 -9.48 -16.19 14.37
N VAL A 398 -9.46 -17.10 13.39
CA VAL A 398 -10.24 -16.97 12.16
C VAL A 398 -11.74 -16.93 12.45
N ASN A 399 -12.23 -17.82 13.33
CA ASN A 399 -13.63 -17.82 13.74
C ASN A 399 -14.01 -16.57 14.53
N ALA A 400 -13.09 -16.00 15.33
CA ALA A 400 -13.33 -14.74 16.01
C ALA A 400 -13.51 -13.59 15.01
N VAL A 401 -12.67 -13.50 13.97
CA VAL A 401 -12.83 -12.51 12.90
C VAL A 401 -14.17 -12.69 12.19
N PHE A 402 -14.49 -13.91 11.78
CA PHE A 402 -15.78 -14.16 11.13
C PHE A 402 -16.98 -13.88 12.03
N GLY A 403 -16.89 -14.13 13.33
CA GLY A 403 -17.97 -13.82 14.28
C GLY A 403 -18.30 -12.33 14.33
N GLU A 404 -17.29 -11.45 14.25
CA GLU A 404 -17.53 -10.01 14.17
C GLU A 404 -18.24 -9.61 12.86
N ILE A 405 -17.83 -10.21 11.73
CA ILE A 405 -18.45 -9.92 10.42
C ILE A 405 -19.86 -10.52 10.31
N ASP A 406 -20.08 -11.73 10.82
CA ASP A 406 -21.41 -12.34 10.90
C ASP A 406 -22.36 -11.42 11.68
N ARG A 407 -21.90 -10.92 12.84
CA ARG A 407 -22.71 -10.06 13.69
C ARG A 407 -23.07 -8.76 12.99
N ILE A 408 -22.13 -8.12 12.31
CA ILE A 408 -22.41 -6.86 11.63
C ILE A 408 -23.23 -7.05 10.35
N SER A 409 -23.05 -8.18 9.66
CA SER A 409 -23.90 -8.59 8.52
C SER A 409 -25.35 -8.75 8.96
N GLN A 410 -25.59 -9.39 10.12
CA GLN A 410 -26.94 -9.51 10.70
C GLN A 410 -27.57 -8.15 10.99
N LEU A 411 -26.78 -7.09 11.21
CA LEU A 411 -27.24 -5.73 11.46
C LEU A 411 -27.44 -4.89 10.19
N GLY A 412 -27.27 -5.50 9.01
CA GLY A 412 -27.54 -4.88 7.71
C GLY A 412 -26.31 -4.28 7.03
N ALA A 413 -25.10 -4.52 7.54
CA ALA A 413 -23.88 -4.03 6.91
C ALA A 413 -23.73 -4.54 5.47
N ASP A 414 -23.46 -3.63 4.55
CA ASP A 414 -23.01 -3.95 3.19
C ASP A 414 -21.53 -3.63 2.97
N THR A 415 -20.93 -2.89 3.91
CA THR A 415 -19.54 -2.46 3.85
C THR A 415 -18.88 -2.63 5.22
N VAL A 416 -17.64 -3.09 5.25
CA VAL A 416 -16.83 -3.14 6.48
C VAL A 416 -15.49 -2.48 6.21
N GLY A 417 -15.15 -1.46 6.99
CA GLY A 417 -13.82 -0.90 7.01
C GLY A 417 -12.89 -1.75 7.87
N LEU A 418 -11.71 -2.08 7.38
CA LEU A 418 -10.72 -2.91 8.06
C LEU A 418 -9.60 -2.03 8.56
N ASP A 419 -9.73 -1.64 9.84
CA ASP A 419 -8.79 -0.77 10.54
C ASP A 419 -7.44 -1.46 10.72
N ALA A 420 -6.36 -0.71 10.52
CA ALA A 420 -4.98 -1.18 10.67
C ALA A 420 -4.69 -2.52 9.97
N PHE A 421 -5.40 -2.83 8.87
CA PHE A 421 -5.31 -4.13 8.19
C PHE A 421 -3.90 -4.44 7.67
N VAL A 422 -3.13 -3.38 7.37
CA VAL A 422 -1.71 -3.44 6.97
C VAL A 422 -0.78 -4.09 7.99
N VAL A 423 -1.22 -4.31 9.24
CA VAL A 423 -0.42 -4.98 10.27
C VAL A 423 -0.22 -6.46 9.96
N ALA A 424 -1.18 -7.11 9.28
CA ALA A 424 -0.99 -8.47 8.79
C ALA A 424 0.01 -8.50 7.64
N SER A 425 0.72 -9.62 7.43
CA SER A 425 1.54 -9.75 6.23
C SER A 425 0.66 -9.68 4.98
N PRO A 426 1.10 -9.10 3.85
CA PRO A 426 0.22 -8.93 2.70
C PRO A 426 -0.28 -10.23 2.09
N GLY A 427 0.48 -11.33 2.15
CA GLY A 427 -0.05 -12.65 1.81
C GLY A 427 -1.19 -13.09 2.73
N THR A 428 -1.11 -12.76 4.02
CA THR A 428 -2.17 -12.99 5.01
C THR A 428 -3.39 -12.10 4.75
N GLN A 429 -3.18 -10.82 4.45
CA GLN A 429 -4.24 -9.88 4.06
C GLN A 429 -5.02 -10.40 2.84
N TYR A 430 -4.31 -10.79 1.78
CA TYR A 430 -4.92 -11.28 0.54
C TYR A 430 -5.75 -12.55 0.78
N ARG A 431 -5.18 -13.53 1.50
CA ARG A 431 -5.88 -14.78 1.84
C ARG A 431 -7.10 -14.54 2.73
N MET A 432 -6.98 -13.66 3.74
CA MET A 432 -8.08 -13.35 4.63
C MET A 432 -9.22 -12.63 3.90
N LEU A 433 -8.92 -11.63 3.08
CA LEU A 433 -9.92 -10.93 2.27
C LEU A 433 -10.59 -11.86 1.26
N SER A 434 -9.83 -12.77 0.64
CA SER A 434 -10.40 -13.78 -0.26
C SER A 434 -11.42 -14.66 0.47
N ALA A 435 -11.08 -15.13 1.68
CA ALA A 435 -11.99 -15.93 2.50
C ALA A 435 -13.21 -15.13 2.98
N LEU A 436 -13.06 -13.84 3.26
CA LEU A 436 -14.17 -12.95 3.59
C LEU A 436 -15.12 -12.76 2.40
N HIS A 437 -14.61 -12.58 1.18
CA HIS A 437 -15.44 -12.50 -0.03
C HIS A 437 -16.14 -13.80 -0.37
N GLU A 438 -15.49 -14.94 -0.17
CA GLU A 438 -16.12 -16.25 -0.36
C GLU A 438 -17.32 -16.43 0.58
N ARG A 439 -17.18 -16.01 1.84
CA ARG A 439 -18.25 -16.11 2.84
C ARG A 439 -19.32 -15.02 2.71
N PHE A 440 -18.93 -13.80 2.32
CA PHE A 440 -19.80 -12.63 2.24
C PHE A 440 -19.69 -11.95 0.86
N PRO A 441 -20.15 -12.61 -0.23
CA PRO A 441 -19.90 -12.15 -1.61
C PRO A 441 -20.57 -10.82 -1.98
N ASN A 442 -21.52 -10.35 -1.18
CA ASN A 442 -22.21 -9.07 -1.37
C ASN A 442 -21.65 -7.96 -0.46
N MET A 443 -20.69 -8.27 0.41
CA MET A 443 -20.11 -7.30 1.34
C MET A 443 -18.84 -6.69 0.75
N ARG A 444 -18.69 -5.38 0.93
CA ARG A 444 -17.52 -4.63 0.51
C ARG A 444 -16.55 -4.49 1.67
N PHE A 445 -15.30 -4.87 1.47
CA PHE A 445 -14.25 -4.72 2.49
C PHE A 445 -13.31 -3.59 2.11
N VAL A 446 -13.26 -2.52 2.91
CA VAL A 446 -12.42 -1.34 2.66
C VAL A 446 -11.18 -1.42 3.55
N THR A 447 -9.99 -1.50 2.98
CA THR A 447 -8.76 -1.65 3.77
C THR A 447 -8.15 -0.31 4.15
N GLU A 448 -7.75 -0.12 5.41
CA GLU A 448 -7.05 1.10 5.83
C GLU A 448 -5.55 1.08 5.49
N LEU A 449 -4.95 2.28 5.39
CA LEU A 449 -3.50 2.55 5.38
C LEU A 449 -2.76 2.16 4.10
N SER A 450 -3.38 2.36 2.92
CA SER A 450 -2.68 2.19 1.63
C SER A 450 -2.15 0.76 1.43
N CYS A 451 -3.03 -0.23 1.40
CA CYS A 451 -2.63 -1.61 1.12
C CYS A 451 -1.96 -1.74 -0.27
N SER A 452 -1.26 -2.86 -0.50
CA SER A 452 -0.61 -3.12 -1.79
C SER A 452 -1.63 -3.28 -2.93
N ASP A 453 -1.15 -3.09 -4.16
CA ASP A 453 -1.92 -3.24 -5.40
C ASP A 453 -2.73 -4.55 -5.49
N MET A 454 -2.18 -5.68 -5.04
CA MET A 454 -2.90 -6.96 -5.06
C MET A 454 -4.14 -6.93 -4.16
N ILE A 455 -4.11 -6.19 -3.05
CA ILE A 455 -5.25 -6.03 -2.15
C ILE A 455 -6.34 -5.17 -2.78
N HIS A 456 -5.96 -4.21 -3.63
CA HIS A 456 -6.92 -3.37 -4.37
C HIS A 456 -7.75 -4.16 -5.40
N THR A 457 -7.37 -5.40 -5.72
CA THR A 457 -8.24 -6.29 -6.52
C THR A 457 -9.42 -6.81 -5.70
N LEU A 458 -9.26 -6.93 -4.39
CA LEU A 458 -10.25 -7.50 -3.49
C LEU A 458 -11.08 -6.43 -2.78
N GLY A 459 -10.58 -5.21 -2.58
CA GLY A 459 -11.36 -4.19 -1.88
C GLY A 459 -10.91 -2.77 -2.18
N PRO A 460 -11.78 -1.76 -1.96
CA PRO A 460 -11.35 -0.39 -1.91
C PRO A 460 -10.28 -0.20 -0.83
N THR A 461 -9.39 0.76 -1.03
CA THR A 461 -8.42 1.16 0.00
C THR A 461 -8.79 2.52 0.58
N PHE A 462 -8.38 2.81 1.81
CA PHE A 462 -8.61 4.07 2.48
C PHE A 462 -7.29 4.80 2.75
N HIS A 463 -7.29 6.09 2.43
CA HIS A 463 -6.20 7.03 2.62
C HIS A 463 -6.67 8.28 3.34
N TYR A 464 -5.75 8.94 4.03
CA TYR A 464 -5.95 10.32 4.39
C TYR A 464 -5.75 11.20 3.16
N ALA A 465 -6.65 12.16 2.96
CA ALA A 465 -6.61 13.02 1.79
C ALA A 465 -5.40 13.97 1.75
N VAL A 466 -4.68 14.12 2.88
CA VAL A 466 -3.38 14.83 2.91
C VAL A 466 -2.28 14.06 2.20
N ASP A 467 -2.41 12.74 2.14
CA ASP A 467 -1.42 11.89 1.48
C ASP A 467 -1.61 11.93 -0.03
N ALA A 468 -2.86 12.08 -0.51
CA ALA A 468 -3.20 12.17 -1.92
C ALA A 468 -2.45 13.33 -2.61
N SER A 469 -1.48 12.97 -3.44
CA SER A 469 -0.56 13.91 -4.08
C SER A 469 -0.83 14.14 -5.57
N GLY A 470 -1.82 13.43 -6.11
CA GLY A 470 -2.26 13.47 -7.50
C GLY A 470 -3.15 12.28 -7.85
N PRO A 471 -3.53 12.14 -9.13
CA PRO A 471 -4.17 10.93 -9.65
C PRO A 471 -3.29 9.70 -9.43
N ASP A 472 -3.94 8.55 -9.21
CA ASP A 472 -3.24 7.27 -9.03
C ASP A 472 -3.09 6.53 -10.37
N TYR A 473 -2.27 7.10 -11.27
CA TYR A 473 -2.08 6.54 -12.62
C TYR A 473 -1.57 5.10 -12.60
N LEU A 474 -0.69 4.74 -11.66
CA LEU A 474 -0.22 3.37 -11.53
C LEU A 474 -1.36 2.43 -11.12
N ALA A 475 -2.21 2.85 -10.18
CA ALA A 475 -3.36 2.05 -9.79
C ALA A 475 -4.38 1.85 -10.90
N HIS A 476 -4.70 2.89 -11.66
CA HIS A 476 -5.57 2.75 -12.83
C HIS A 476 -4.95 1.89 -13.93
N PHE A 477 -3.62 1.90 -14.07
CA PHE A 477 -2.91 1.09 -15.03
C PHE A 477 -2.92 -0.40 -14.67
N LEU A 478 -2.71 -0.74 -13.39
CA LEU A 478 -2.67 -2.13 -12.93
C LEU A 478 -4.08 -2.70 -12.72
N VAL A 479 -4.92 -1.97 -11.99
CA VAL A 479 -6.24 -2.36 -11.51
C VAL A 479 -7.31 -1.37 -11.98
N PRO A 480 -7.70 -1.38 -13.27
CA PRO A 480 -8.79 -0.55 -13.77
C PRO A 480 -10.07 -0.78 -12.99
N GLY A 481 -10.77 0.31 -12.65
CA GLY A 481 -12.02 0.26 -11.88
C GLY A 481 -11.84 0.16 -10.37
N HIS A 482 -10.61 0.19 -9.84
CA HIS A 482 -10.40 0.23 -8.39
C HIS A 482 -10.99 1.51 -7.77
N GLU A 483 -11.14 1.49 -6.45
CA GLU A 483 -11.74 2.57 -5.66
C GLU A 483 -10.81 2.90 -4.50
N THR A 484 -10.56 4.19 -4.31
CA THR A 484 -9.67 4.70 -3.26
C THR A 484 -10.44 5.75 -2.47
N TRP A 485 -10.64 5.50 -1.19
CA TRP A 485 -11.30 6.42 -0.27
C TRP A 485 -10.31 7.45 0.24
N ALA A 486 -10.73 8.71 0.29
CA ALA A 486 -9.93 9.81 0.82
C ALA A 486 -10.71 10.52 1.93
N LEU A 487 -10.18 10.48 3.15
CA LEU A 487 -10.71 11.24 4.29
C LEU A 487 -9.94 12.57 4.44
N PRO A 488 -10.56 13.73 4.22
CA PRO A 488 -9.98 14.99 4.65
C PRO A 488 -10.01 15.05 6.18
N LYS A 489 -8.89 15.45 6.77
CA LYS A 489 -8.86 15.76 8.20
C LYS A 489 -8.42 17.19 8.35
N ALA A 490 -9.26 18.02 8.98
CA ALA A 490 -8.96 19.43 9.18
C ALA A 490 -7.60 19.64 9.88
N SER A 491 -7.26 18.78 10.83
CA SER A 491 -5.95 18.81 11.49
C SER A 491 -4.77 18.55 10.56
N HIS A 492 -4.97 17.85 9.44
CA HIS A 492 -3.91 17.55 8.47
C HIS A 492 -3.77 18.63 7.38
N TRP A 493 -4.86 19.34 7.07
CA TRP A 493 -4.85 20.41 6.06
C TRP A 493 -4.68 21.81 6.65
N GLY A 494 -4.67 21.94 7.97
CA GLY A 494 -4.76 23.21 8.66
C GLY A 494 -6.17 23.80 8.60
N ALA A 495 -6.32 24.98 9.18
CA ALA A 495 -7.58 25.73 9.09
C ALA A 495 -7.78 26.22 7.65
N LEU A 496 -8.54 25.47 6.85
CA LEU A 496 -8.96 25.88 5.52
C LEU A 496 -10.22 26.73 5.60
N SER A 497 -10.36 27.70 4.69
CA SER A 497 -11.67 28.27 4.42
C SER A 497 -12.61 27.19 3.85
N ILE A 498 -13.92 27.40 3.97
CA ILE A 498 -14.91 26.49 3.37
C ILE A 498 -14.71 26.34 1.86
N ASN A 499 -14.31 27.41 1.17
CA ASN A 499 -14.08 27.40 -0.27
C ASN A 499 -12.85 26.56 -0.64
N ASP A 500 -11.76 26.68 0.13
CA ASP A 500 -10.56 25.87 -0.09
C ASP A 500 -10.81 24.39 0.19
N TYR A 501 -11.62 24.09 1.21
CA TYR A 501 -12.05 22.72 1.50
C TYR A 501 -12.83 22.14 0.32
N VAL A 502 -13.85 22.84 -0.17
CA VAL A 502 -14.66 22.40 -1.32
C VAL A 502 -13.79 22.24 -2.57
N ALA A 503 -12.86 23.17 -2.84
CA ALA A 503 -11.94 23.08 -3.96
C ALA A 503 -11.06 21.81 -3.89
N LYS A 504 -10.52 21.50 -2.71
CA LYS A 504 -9.74 20.27 -2.51
C LYS A 504 -10.57 19.00 -2.65
N VAL A 505 -11.79 18.96 -2.12
CA VAL A 505 -12.69 17.81 -2.28
C VAL A 505 -13.02 17.59 -3.76
N ASN A 506 -13.33 18.67 -4.49
CA ASN A 506 -13.56 18.59 -5.94
C ASN A 506 -12.31 18.11 -6.69
N GLN A 507 -11.11 18.54 -6.28
CA GLN A 507 -9.85 18.07 -6.86
C GLN A 507 -9.63 16.57 -6.64
N LEU A 508 -9.92 16.06 -5.43
CA LEU A 508 -9.84 14.63 -5.13
C LEU A 508 -10.83 13.81 -5.99
N ALA A 509 -12.06 14.31 -6.15
CA ALA A 509 -13.05 13.68 -7.01
C ALA A 509 -12.60 13.65 -8.48
N LEU A 510 -12.01 14.75 -8.98
CA LEU A 510 -11.40 14.80 -10.32
C LEU A 510 -10.23 13.82 -10.49
N TRP A 511 -9.53 13.50 -9.42
CA TRP A 511 -8.47 12.48 -9.41
C TRP A 511 -9.02 11.05 -9.25
N GLY A 512 -10.34 10.87 -9.11
CA GLY A 512 -10.99 9.55 -9.00
C GLY A 512 -11.14 9.02 -7.57
N TYR A 513 -10.87 9.82 -6.54
CA TYR A 513 -11.02 9.39 -5.15
C TYR A 513 -12.49 9.45 -4.70
N THR A 514 -12.90 8.46 -3.90
CA THR A 514 -14.18 8.45 -3.20
C THR A 514 -14.05 9.25 -1.91
N PHE A 515 -14.88 10.26 -1.75
CA PHE A 515 -14.82 11.14 -0.60
C PHE A 515 -15.47 10.52 0.64
N VAL A 516 -14.80 10.63 1.79
CA VAL A 516 -15.38 10.31 3.11
C VAL A 516 -15.50 11.60 3.91
N ASP A 517 -16.71 11.98 4.31
CA ASP A 517 -16.94 13.18 5.11
C ASP A 517 -16.82 12.86 6.61
N GLY A 518 -15.60 12.92 7.15
CA GLY A 518 -15.31 12.52 8.55
C GLY A 518 -15.57 13.59 9.60
N LEU A 519 -16.11 14.74 9.22
CA LEU A 519 -16.42 15.83 10.13
C LEU A 519 -17.79 16.31 9.76
N GLY A 520 -18.71 16.43 10.71
CA GLY A 520 -20.00 17.11 10.52
C GLY A 520 -19.87 18.61 10.20
N LEU A 521 -18.81 19.03 9.50
CA LEU A 521 -18.68 20.30 8.81
C LEU A 521 -19.82 20.34 7.79
N SER A 522 -20.80 21.16 8.12
CA SER A 522 -21.96 21.54 7.31
C SER A 522 -21.56 22.27 6.01
N ALA A 523 -20.71 21.67 5.17
CA ALA A 523 -20.37 22.14 3.84
C ALA A 523 -21.54 21.80 2.90
N ARG A 524 -22.47 22.74 2.83
CA ARG A 524 -23.80 22.66 2.20
C ARG A 524 -23.76 22.25 0.71
N SER A 525 -24.62 21.29 0.36
CA SER A 525 -25.47 21.19 -0.86
C SER A 525 -24.89 21.42 -2.26
N SER A 526 -23.57 21.46 -2.46
CA SER A 526 -22.96 21.85 -3.74
C SER A 526 -22.10 20.76 -4.40
N PHE A 527 -21.99 19.57 -3.80
CA PHE A 527 -21.30 18.45 -4.43
C PHE A 527 -22.18 17.84 -5.52
N ARG A 528 -21.83 18.07 -6.80
CA ARG A 528 -22.34 17.27 -7.91
C ARG A 528 -21.42 16.06 -8.07
N ALA A 529 -22.00 14.87 -8.18
CA ALA A 529 -21.26 13.68 -8.59
C ALA A 529 -20.51 14.01 -9.90
N VAL A 530 -19.19 13.75 -9.93
CA VAL A 530 -18.42 13.83 -11.17
C VAL A 530 -18.93 12.70 -12.07
N ASP A 531 -19.31 13.04 -13.28
CA ASP A 531 -19.72 12.07 -14.30
C ASP A 531 -18.55 11.13 -14.61
N ASP A 532 -18.77 9.83 -14.51
CA ASP A 532 -17.74 8.80 -14.72
C ASP A 532 -17.19 8.82 -16.16
N SER A 533 -17.83 9.52 -17.10
CA SER A 533 -17.35 9.64 -18.49
C SER A 533 -16.10 10.53 -18.66
N ALA A 534 -15.65 11.22 -17.61
CA ALA A 534 -14.49 12.13 -17.66
C ALA A 534 -13.16 11.50 -17.19
N LEU A 535 -13.18 10.27 -16.68
CA LEU A 535 -12.03 9.47 -16.27
C LEU A 535 -11.71 8.41 -17.34
#